data_AF-A0A5M8IC90-F1
#
_entry.id   AF-A0A5M8IC90-F1
#
_cell.length_a   1.000
_cell.length_b   1.000
_cell.length_c   1.000
_cell.angle_alpha   90.00
_cell.angle_beta   90.00
_cell.angle_gamma   90.00
#
_symmetry.space_group_name_H-M   'P 1'
#
loop_
_entity.id
_entity.type
_entity.pdbx_description
1 polymer ?
#
loop_
_entity_poly.entity_id
_entity_poly.type
_entity_poly.pdbx_seq_one_letter_code
_entity_poly.pdbx_strand_id
1 'polypeptide(L)'
;MQGRNLNSTSDTIWESNHSSEGYRKKLALVENNILLSWVEAEEDIILDIMDLNMLQQAVRDAKLETTPVILLYDLSHIGRITLKYKQSIADLIFNWKSGIDLIVFFNIPEPIRILTESFAAVVPDTIPVLQAGSYDEALFAARAHNAGSALVLNGESTLTNEESAAKNEFLAAVARISWMGMLDQHISIPAHESRDHSYFKALEALQKDLRTKEKEKERELDQLTANLEQRITHMVIKMNAQTEMNRKAGRDSEKEIAELKSRIASQDIELTRVSTAIAEKTTALRNLLDQIYALEIDPTQKRQMTDACLSLIETETIEKRLNIELTESDSVFLSKLQKKHPNLNQRELRISLLVKLNYDTREIARSVGISTRGMESIRYRMHKKLGLGKHQSIKTYLSDLAVTM
;
A
#
# COMPACT_ATOMS: atom_id res chain seq x y z
N MET A 1 -47.30 -14.03 -20.80
CA MET A 1 -47.06 -13.41 -22.12
C MET A 1 -48.38 -13.24 -22.88
N GLN A 2 -49.08 -12.12 -22.67
CA GLN A 2 -50.04 -11.60 -23.65
C GLN A 2 -49.52 -10.21 -24.03
N GLY A 3 -49.27 -10.01 -25.33
CA GLY A 3 -48.77 -8.75 -25.85
C GLY A 3 -49.75 -7.63 -25.53
N ARG A 4 -49.32 -6.71 -24.65
CA ARG A 4 -50.01 -5.44 -24.51
C ARG A 4 -49.79 -4.68 -25.82
N ASN A 5 -50.86 -4.48 -26.57
CA ASN A 5 -50.89 -3.49 -27.65
C ASN A 5 -50.79 -2.10 -27.00
N LEU A 6 -49.57 -1.72 -26.65
CA LEU A 6 -49.23 -0.35 -26.31
C LEU A 6 -49.27 0.39 -27.65
N ASN A 7 -50.35 1.13 -27.92
CA ASN A 7 -50.42 2.09 -29.01
C ASN A 7 -49.45 3.24 -28.70
N SER A 8 -48.16 2.96 -28.83
CA SER A 8 -47.05 3.90 -28.72
C SER A 8 -46.95 4.67 -30.03
N THR A 9 -46.88 6.00 -29.96
CA THR A 9 -46.61 6.83 -31.15
C THR A 9 -45.13 6.84 -31.56
N SER A 10 -44.23 6.30 -30.72
CA SER A 10 -42.81 6.11 -31.05
C SER A 10 -42.43 4.64 -31.07
N ASP A 11 -41.71 4.18 -32.09
CA ASP A 11 -41.20 2.80 -32.18
C ASP A 11 -40.06 2.51 -31.18
N THR A 12 -39.69 3.47 -30.32
CA THR A 12 -38.54 3.37 -29.42
C THR A 12 -38.97 3.00 -28.01
N ILE A 13 -38.52 1.83 -27.56
CA ILE A 13 -38.64 1.37 -26.17
C ILE A 13 -37.25 1.37 -25.57
N TRP A 14 -37.07 2.08 -24.47
CA TRP A 14 -35.84 2.01 -23.66
C TRP A 14 -35.98 0.88 -22.64
N GLU A 15 -34.94 0.07 -22.50
CA GLU A 15 -34.95 -1.09 -21.64
C GLU A 15 -33.72 -1.12 -20.73
N SER A 16 -33.93 -1.50 -19.46
CA SER A 16 -32.86 -1.76 -18.48
C SER A 16 -33.03 -3.18 -17.94
N ASN A 17 -31.95 -3.97 -18.02
CA ASN A 17 -31.97 -5.38 -17.67
C ASN A 17 -31.44 -5.60 -16.25
N HIS A 18 -32.30 -6.06 -15.35
CA HIS A 18 -31.97 -6.38 -13.96
C HIS A 18 -31.91 -7.89 -13.80
N SER A 19 -30.90 -8.51 -14.43
CA SER A 19 -30.80 -9.97 -14.54
C SER A 19 -30.58 -10.68 -13.20
N SER A 20 -29.93 -10.02 -12.23
CA SER A 20 -29.75 -10.53 -10.87
C SER A 20 -31.07 -10.56 -10.08
N GLU A 21 -32.00 -9.70 -10.43
CA GLU A 21 -33.29 -9.49 -9.77
C GLU A 21 -34.46 -10.12 -10.56
N GLY A 22 -34.18 -10.70 -11.73
CA GLY A 22 -35.14 -11.49 -12.51
C GLY A 22 -36.16 -10.68 -13.32
N TYR A 23 -35.86 -9.42 -13.65
CA TYR A 23 -36.82 -8.58 -14.39
C TYR A 23 -36.16 -7.65 -15.41
N ARG A 24 -36.98 -7.17 -16.35
CA ARG A 24 -36.59 -6.10 -17.27
C ARG A 24 -37.48 -4.89 -17.06
N LYS A 25 -36.89 -3.73 -16.81
CA LYS A 25 -37.64 -2.47 -16.79
C LYS A 25 -37.73 -1.92 -18.19
N LYS A 26 -38.91 -1.41 -18.55
CA LYS A 26 -39.17 -0.79 -19.84
C LYS A 26 -39.74 0.59 -19.66
N LEU A 27 -39.42 1.46 -20.61
CA LEU A 27 -39.90 2.82 -20.70
C LEU A 27 -40.23 3.12 -22.16
N ALA A 28 -41.37 3.74 -22.41
CA ALA A 28 -41.79 4.13 -23.75
C ALA A 28 -42.42 5.52 -23.75
N LEU A 29 -42.24 6.26 -24.85
CA LEU A 29 -42.97 7.49 -25.11
C LEU A 29 -44.31 7.13 -25.74
N VAL A 30 -45.39 7.33 -24.99
CA VAL A 30 -46.75 7.00 -25.45
C VAL A 30 -47.22 8.04 -26.45
N GLU A 31 -47.22 9.31 -26.04
CA GLU A 31 -47.60 10.47 -26.84
C GLU A 31 -47.08 11.77 -26.19
N ASN A 32 -46.78 12.79 -27.00
CA ASN A 32 -46.34 14.12 -26.56
C ASN A 32 -45.23 14.09 -25.48
N ASN A 33 -45.56 14.39 -24.23
CA ASN A 33 -44.69 14.39 -23.05
C ASN A 33 -45.01 13.26 -22.05
N ILE A 34 -45.82 12.27 -22.45
CA ILE A 34 -46.29 11.17 -21.61
C ILE A 34 -45.38 9.95 -21.77
N LEU A 35 -44.68 9.61 -20.70
CA LEU A 35 -43.79 8.45 -20.62
C LEU A 35 -44.43 7.34 -19.78
N LEU A 36 -44.44 6.12 -20.30
CA LEU A 36 -44.92 4.93 -19.60
C LEU A 36 -43.75 4.05 -19.17
N SER A 37 -43.65 3.77 -17.87
CA SER A 37 -42.72 2.81 -17.28
C SER A 37 -43.47 1.57 -16.79
N TRP A 38 -42.93 0.39 -17.08
CA TRP A 38 -43.43 -0.89 -16.57
C TRP A 38 -42.28 -1.89 -16.37
N VAL A 39 -42.60 -3.02 -15.73
CA VAL A 39 -41.67 -4.14 -15.55
C VAL A 39 -42.21 -5.37 -16.29
N GLU A 40 -41.32 -6.06 -16.99
CA GLU A 40 -41.54 -7.42 -17.49
C GLU A 40 -40.86 -8.42 -16.56
N ALA A 41 -41.67 -9.24 -15.90
CA ALA A 41 -41.26 -10.31 -15.00
C ALA A 41 -42.25 -11.48 -15.08
N GLU A 42 -41.80 -12.68 -14.71
CA GLU A 42 -42.66 -13.87 -14.64
C GLU A 42 -43.41 -13.99 -13.30
N GLU A 43 -42.85 -13.39 -12.24
CA GLU A 43 -43.37 -13.41 -10.87
C GLU A 43 -43.26 -12.01 -10.24
N ASP A 44 -43.76 -11.86 -9.02
CA ASP A 44 -43.62 -10.61 -8.26
C ASP A 44 -42.15 -10.35 -7.87
N ILE A 45 -41.70 -9.12 -8.11
CA ILE A 45 -40.30 -8.70 -7.98
C ILE A 45 -40.07 -7.75 -6.80
N ILE A 46 -38.79 -7.51 -6.53
CA ILE A 46 -38.31 -6.50 -5.61
C ILE A 46 -37.61 -5.39 -6.40
N LEU A 47 -38.13 -4.17 -6.34
CA LEU A 47 -37.46 -3.01 -6.92
C LEU A 47 -36.30 -2.56 -6.03
N ASP A 48 -35.06 -2.67 -6.53
CA ASP A 48 -33.85 -2.24 -5.80
C ASP A 48 -33.23 -0.93 -6.33
N ILE A 49 -33.18 -0.76 -7.65
CA ILE A 49 -32.48 0.36 -8.29
C ILE A 49 -33.45 1.16 -9.16
N MET A 50 -33.41 2.48 -9.05
CA MET A 50 -34.17 3.36 -9.93
C MET A 50 -33.34 3.73 -11.15
N ASP A 51 -33.80 3.34 -12.34
CA ASP A 51 -33.13 3.62 -13.62
C ASP A 51 -33.24 5.09 -14.09
N LEU A 52 -32.78 6.05 -13.28
CA LEU A 52 -32.80 7.48 -13.61
C LEU A 52 -32.02 7.80 -14.90
N ASN A 53 -30.92 7.08 -15.16
CA ASN A 53 -30.15 7.23 -16.39
C ASN A 53 -30.96 6.84 -17.63
N MET A 54 -31.78 5.77 -17.54
CA MET A 54 -32.66 5.34 -18.62
C MET A 54 -33.75 6.39 -18.86
N LEU A 55 -34.34 6.93 -17.78
CA LEU A 55 -35.31 8.03 -17.89
C LEU A 55 -34.69 9.27 -18.55
N GLN A 56 -33.47 9.64 -18.17
CA GLN A 56 -32.77 10.81 -18.71
C GLN A 56 -32.44 10.61 -20.20
N GLN A 57 -32.05 9.39 -20.58
CA GLN A 57 -31.83 9.03 -21.97
C GLN A 57 -33.14 9.12 -22.77
N ALA A 58 -34.24 8.59 -22.26
CA ALA A 58 -35.54 8.67 -22.92
C ALA A 58 -36.00 10.11 -23.14
N VAL A 59 -35.85 10.98 -22.14
CA VAL A 59 -36.17 12.41 -22.26
C VAL A 59 -35.30 13.10 -23.31
N ARG A 60 -34.01 12.76 -23.40
CA ARG A 60 -33.11 13.29 -24.45
C ARG A 60 -33.50 12.83 -25.84
N ASP A 61 -33.68 11.52 -26.00
CA ASP A 61 -34.01 10.89 -27.28
C ASP A 61 -35.38 11.40 -27.80
N ALA A 62 -36.33 11.64 -26.88
CA ALA A 62 -37.64 12.24 -27.17
C ALA A 62 -37.63 13.78 -27.31
N LYS A 63 -36.48 14.45 -27.10
CA LYS A 63 -36.32 15.92 -27.13
C LYS A 63 -37.23 16.66 -26.15
N LEU A 64 -37.44 16.08 -24.97
CA LEU A 64 -38.27 16.64 -23.89
C LEU A 64 -37.44 17.35 -22.80
N GLU A 65 -36.17 17.67 -23.04
CA GLU A 65 -35.28 18.20 -22.00
C GLU A 65 -35.78 19.52 -21.36
N THR A 66 -36.50 20.34 -22.13
CA THR A 66 -37.08 21.62 -21.69
C THR A 66 -38.58 21.56 -21.46
N THR A 67 -39.19 20.38 -21.60
CA THR A 67 -40.64 20.18 -21.50
C THR A 67 -40.92 19.27 -20.32
N PRO A 68 -41.69 19.72 -19.33
CA PRO A 68 -42.09 18.88 -18.23
C PRO A 68 -42.80 17.61 -18.70
N VAL A 69 -42.50 16.50 -18.05
CA VAL A 69 -42.98 15.16 -18.45
C VAL A 69 -44.09 14.67 -17.52
N ILE A 70 -45.00 13.87 -18.10
CA ILE A 70 -45.98 13.10 -17.35
C ILE A 70 -45.49 11.66 -17.26
N LEU A 71 -45.41 11.11 -16.05
CA LEU A 71 -44.91 9.77 -15.79
C LEU A 71 -46.05 8.83 -15.41
N LEU A 72 -46.29 7.83 -16.25
CA LEU A 72 -47.19 6.72 -15.97
C LEU A 72 -46.37 5.53 -15.49
N TYR A 73 -46.69 5.00 -14.32
CA TYR A 73 -46.03 3.85 -13.72
C TYR A 73 -47.02 2.70 -13.56
N ASP A 74 -46.81 1.66 -14.36
CA ASP A 74 -47.44 0.37 -14.10
C ASP A 74 -46.70 -0.33 -12.97
N LEU A 75 -47.41 -0.58 -11.86
CA LEU A 75 -46.84 -1.27 -10.71
C LEU A 75 -47.18 -2.76 -10.65
N SER A 76 -47.71 -3.33 -11.75
CA SER A 76 -47.88 -4.77 -11.91
C SER A 76 -46.60 -5.53 -11.58
N HIS A 77 -46.73 -6.65 -10.87
CA HIS A 77 -45.62 -7.50 -10.46
C HIS A 77 -44.63 -6.87 -9.45
N ILE A 78 -44.94 -5.73 -8.84
CA ILE A 78 -44.06 -5.16 -7.79
C ILE A 78 -44.57 -5.59 -6.41
N GLY A 79 -43.93 -6.60 -5.84
CA GLY A 79 -44.26 -7.09 -4.50
C GLY A 79 -43.64 -6.25 -3.39
N ARG A 80 -42.40 -5.75 -3.59
CA ARG A 80 -41.64 -5.00 -2.56
C ARG A 80 -40.73 -3.94 -3.18
N ILE A 81 -40.37 -2.94 -2.38
CA ILE A 81 -39.44 -1.85 -2.76
C ILE A 81 -38.36 -1.70 -1.68
N THR A 82 -37.08 -1.72 -2.06
CA THR A 82 -35.97 -1.58 -1.12
C THR A 82 -35.77 -0.15 -0.64
N LEU A 83 -35.00 0.03 0.44
CA LEU A 83 -34.63 1.36 0.94
C LEU A 83 -33.83 2.15 -0.11
N LYS A 84 -32.96 1.49 -0.87
CA LYS A 84 -32.12 2.12 -1.89
C LYS A 84 -32.95 2.71 -3.02
N TYR A 85 -33.97 1.98 -3.48
CA TYR A 85 -34.94 2.51 -4.45
C TYR A 85 -35.68 3.72 -3.87
N LYS A 86 -36.11 3.64 -2.60
CA LYS A 86 -36.82 4.74 -1.92
C LYS A 86 -35.95 5.98 -1.74
N GLN A 87 -34.67 5.83 -1.46
CA GLN A 87 -33.72 6.95 -1.37
C GLN A 87 -33.56 7.66 -2.72
N SER A 88 -33.67 6.93 -3.83
CA SER A 88 -33.60 7.50 -5.19
C SER A 88 -34.83 8.34 -5.57
N ILE A 89 -35.94 8.24 -4.81
CA ILE A 89 -37.14 9.04 -5.01
C ILE A 89 -36.85 10.53 -4.81
N ALA A 90 -36.03 10.87 -3.81
CA ALA A 90 -35.68 12.26 -3.56
C ALA A 90 -34.98 12.89 -4.77
N ASP A 91 -34.08 12.15 -5.42
CA ASP A 91 -33.40 12.60 -6.63
C ASP A 91 -34.37 12.80 -7.80
N LEU A 92 -35.35 11.90 -7.96
CA LEU A 92 -36.39 12.04 -8.99
C LEU A 92 -37.28 13.26 -8.76
N ILE A 93 -37.66 13.54 -7.52
CA ILE A 93 -38.64 14.60 -7.22
C ILE A 93 -37.96 15.97 -7.12
N PHE A 94 -36.83 16.06 -6.41
CA PHE A 94 -36.22 17.35 -6.05
C PHE A 94 -35.05 17.76 -6.96
N ASN A 95 -34.38 16.80 -7.61
CA ASN A 95 -33.16 17.05 -8.39
C ASN A 95 -33.35 16.88 -9.91
N TRP A 96 -34.56 16.54 -10.37
CA TRP A 96 -34.84 16.31 -11.78
C TRP A 96 -34.94 17.59 -12.61
N LYS A 97 -34.12 17.70 -13.66
CA LYS A 97 -33.94 18.95 -14.41
C LYS A 97 -35.08 19.29 -15.38
N SER A 98 -35.71 18.30 -15.99
CA SER A 98 -36.69 18.54 -17.05
C SER A 98 -38.09 18.85 -16.52
N GLY A 99 -38.27 18.85 -15.19
CA GLY A 99 -39.57 19.02 -14.53
C GLY A 99 -40.45 17.78 -14.66
N ILE A 100 -41.34 17.60 -13.69
CA ILE A 100 -42.37 16.56 -13.71
C ILE A 100 -43.70 17.29 -13.50
N ASP A 101 -44.62 17.14 -14.44
CA ASP A 101 -45.94 17.79 -14.37
C ASP A 101 -46.97 16.93 -13.65
N LEU A 102 -46.89 15.60 -13.81
CA LEU A 102 -47.86 14.67 -13.25
C LEU A 102 -47.23 13.28 -13.10
N ILE A 103 -47.55 12.60 -12.00
CA ILE A 103 -47.23 11.19 -11.79
C ILE A 103 -48.52 10.40 -11.62
N VAL A 104 -48.68 9.30 -12.35
CA VAL A 104 -49.83 8.40 -12.21
C VAL A 104 -49.34 6.97 -11.96
N PHE A 105 -49.73 6.40 -10.84
CA PHE A 105 -49.52 4.98 -10.53
C PHE A 105 -50.78 4.19 -10.90
N PHE A 106 -50.62 3.02 -11.52
CA PHE A 106 -51.74 2.13 -11.80
C PHE A 106 -51.37 0.66 -11.63
N ASN A 107 -52.39 -0.20 -11.55
CA ASN A 107 -52.27 -1.62 -11.20
C ASN A 107 -51.47 -1.85 -9.90
N ILE A 108 -51.73 -1.04 -8.88
CA ILE A 108 -50.96 -1.02 -7.63
C ILE A 108 -51.27 -2.28 -6.80
N PRO A 109 -50.28 -3.16 -6.54
CA PRO A 109 -50.47 -4.31 -5.68
C PRO A 109 -50.67 -3.88 -4.22
N GLU A 110 -51.51 -4.61 -3.49
CA GLU A 110 -51.85 -4.31 -2.09
C GLU A 110 -50.61 -4.13 -1.17
N PRO A 111 -49.54 -4.96 -1.28
CA PRO A 111 -48.37 -4.84 -0.41
C PRO A 111 -47.63 -3.50 -0.49
N ILE A 112 -47.78 -2.75 -1.60
CA ILE A 112 -47.08 -1.49 -1.82
C ILE A 112 -48.01 -0.27 -1.87
N ARG A 113 -49.32 -0.45 -1.68
CA ARG A 113 -50.31 0.65 -1.73
C ARG A 113 -49.95 1.78 -0.76
N ILE A 114 -49.63 1.44 0.49
CA ILE A 114 -49.19 2.43 1.50
C ILE A 114 -47.92 3.16 1.07
N LEU A 115 -47.01 2.52 0.33
CA LEU A 115 -45.81 3.19 -0.20
C LEU A 115 -46.19 4.22 -1.27
N THR A 116 -47.15 3.92 -2.14
CA THR A 116 -47.61 4.90 -3.15
C THR A 116 -48.35 6.08 -2.50
N GLU A 117 -49.11 5.85 -1.42
CA GLU A 117 -49.72 6.92 -0.63
C GLU A 117 -48.65 7.76 0.09
N SER A 118 -47.64 7.09 0.68
CA SER A 118 -46.52 7.79 1.34
C SER A 118 -45.69 8.61 0.34
N PHE A 119 -45.52 8.12 -0.88
CA PHE A 119 -44.89 8.87 -1.96
C PHE A 119 -45.70 10.13 -2.29
N ALA A 120 -47.00 9.98 -2.54
CA ALA A 120 -47.87 11.10 -2.85
C ALA A 120 -47.86 12.17 -1.74
N ALA A 121 -47.71 11.77 -0.49
CA ALA A 121 -47.68 12.68 0.65
C ALA A 121 -46.35 13.46 0.82
N VAL A 122 -45.25 13.03 0.17
CA VAL A 122 -43.93 13.72 0.26
C VAL A 122 -43.58 14.49 -1.01
N VAL A 123 -44.22 14.18 -2.14
CA VAL A 123 -44.07 14.94 -3.37
C VAL A 123 -44.60 16.37 -3.16
N PRO A 124 -43.91 17.41 -3.69
CA PRO A 124 -44.39 18.79 -3.63
C PRO A 124 -45.80 18.94 -4.20
N ASP A 125 -46.61 19.83 -3.61
CA ASP A 125 -47.98 20.14 -4.06
C ASP A 125 -48.06 20.58 -5.54
N THR A 126 -46.93 21.03 -6.11
CA THR A 126 -46.80 21.41 -7.52
C THR A 126 -46.81 20.23 -8.48
N ILE A 127 -46.60 19.00 -8.00
CA ILE A 127 -46.56 17.79 -8.82
C ILE A 127 -47.70 16.87 -8.34
N PRO A 128 -48.88 16.92 -8.99
CA PRO A 128 -49.97 16.02 -8.66
C PRO A 128 -49.55 14.55 -8.79
N VAL A 129 -50.00 13.73 -7.85
CA VAL A 129 -49.81 12.28 -7.88
C VAL A 129 -51.18 11.62 -7.85
N LEU A 130 -51.46 10.79 -8.85
CA LEU A 130 -52.74 10.12 -9.02
C LEU A 130 -52.58 8.60 -8.94
N GLN A 131 -53.65 7.93 -8.54
CA GLN A 131 -53.76 6.48 -8.58
C GLN A 131 -54.93 6.10 -9.50
N ALA A 132 -54.70 5.17 -10.42
CA ALA A 132 -55.68 4.68 -11.37
C ALA A 132 -55.79 3.15 -11.31
N GLY A 133 -56.94 2.60 -11.68
CA GLY A 133 -57.17 1.15 -11.67
C GLY A 133 -56.59 0.43 -12.88
N SER A 134 -56.39 1.13 -14.00
CA SER A 134 -55.92 0.55 -15.26
C SER A 134 -55.07 1.52 -16.08
N TYR A 135 -54.44 1.00 -17.13
CA TYR A 135 -53.69 1.81 -18.09
C TYR A 135 -54.56 2.86 -18.80
N ASP A 136 -55.78 2.49 -19.20
CA ASP A 136 -56.68 3.40 -19.92
C ASP A 136 -57.13 4.57 -19.04
N GLU A 137 -57.42 4.31 -17.76
CA GLU A 137 -57.72 5.35 -16.78
C GLU A 137 -56.52 6.26 -16.52
N ALA A 138 -55.31 5.69 -16.42
CA ALA A 138 -54.09 6.46 -16.22
C ALA A 138 -53.79 7.38 -17.42
N LEU A 139 -53.95 6.87 -18.63
CA LEU A 139 -53.76 7.64 -19.86
C LEU A 139 -54.84 8.70 -20.03
N PHE A 140 -56.09 8.40 -19.68
CA PHE A 140 -57.17 9.39 -19.66
C PHE A 140 -56.86 10.55 -18.71
N ALA A 141 -56.39 10.25 -17.50
CA ALA A 141 -55.99 11.26 -16.52
C ALA A 141 -54.85 12.14 -17.04
N ALA A 142 -53.82 11.54 -17.64
CA ALA A 142 -52.72 12.30 -18.24
C ALA A 142 -53.16 13.22 -19.38
N ARG A 143 -54.04 12.74 -20.26
CA ARG A 143 -54.63 13.57 -21.33
C ARG A 143 -55.49 14.71 -20.79
N ALA A 144 -56.31 14.43 -19.79
CA ALA A 144 -57.15 15.44 -19.14
C ALA A 144 -56.30 16.54 -18.48
N HIS A 145 -55.19 16.17 -17.83
CA HIS A 145 -54.24 17.10 -17.24
C HIS A 145 -53.60 18.01 -18.32
N ASN A 146 -53.09 17.42 -19.40
CA ASN A 146 -52.54 18.17 -20.54
C ASN A 146 -53.56 19.12 -21.19
N ALA A 147 -54.86 18.76 -21.17
CA ALA A 147 -55.94 19.60 -21.67
C ALA A 147 -56.40 20.70 -20.69
N GLY A 148 -55.78 20.81 -19.50
CA GLY A 148 -56.15 21.79 -18.47
C GLY A 148 -57.51 21.51 -17.82
N SER A 149 -58.01 20.27 -17.91
CA SER A 149 -59.30 19.87 -17.33
C SER A 149 -59.15 19.44 -15.87
N ALA A 150 -60.18 19.71 -15.06
CA ALA A 150 -60.20 19.27 -13.66
C ALA A 150 -60.12 17.74 -13.57
N LEU A 151 -59.09 17.24 -12.88
CA LEU A 151 -58.87 15.82 -12.65
C LEU A 151 -59.80 15.33 -11.54
N VAL A 152 -60.89 14.66 -11.92
CA VAL A 152 -61.74 13.92 -10.96
C VAL A 152 -61.48 12.43 -11.19
N LEU A 153 -60.54 11.87 -10.44
CA LEU A 153 -60.42 10.42 -10.30
C LEU A 153 -61.11 10.03 -9.00
N ASN A 154 -62.17 9.23 -9.12
CA ASN A 154 -63.04 8.86 -8.02
C ASN A 154 -62.31 8.11 -6.92
N GLY A 155 -62.55 8.56 -5.71
CA GLY A 155 -62.26 7.89 -4.45
C GLY A 155 -62.79 8.77 -3.34
N GLU A 156 -64.12 8.85 -3.21
CA GLU A 156 -64.76 9.47 -2.04
C GLU A 156 -64.24 8.77 -0.78
N SER A 157 -63.25 9.39 -0.15
CA SER A 157 -62.78 9.03 1.17
C SER A 157 -63.92 9.32 2.14
N THR A 158 -64.39 8.27 2.83
CA THR A 158 -65.33 8.37 3.95
C THR A 158 -64.74 9.09 5.18
N LEU A 159 -63.47 9.48 5.13
CA LEU A 159 -62.78 10.24 6.17
C LEU A 159 -63.13 11.72 6.06
N THR A 160 -63.26 12.37 7.22
CA THR A 160 -63.37 13.83 7.30
C THR A 160 -62.10 14.50 6.74
N ASN A 161 -62.20 15.77 6.30
CA ASN A 161 -61.04 16.53 5.80
C ASN A 161 -59.88 16.57 6.81
N GLU A 162 -60.18 16.57 8.11
CA GLU A 162 -59.18 16.55 9.19
C GLU A 162 -58.50 15.19 9.35
N GLU A 163 -59.25 14.08 9.31
CA GLU A 163 -58.70 12.72 9.36
C GLU A 163 -57.83 12.41 8.13
N SER A 164 -58.23 12.90 6.96
CA SER A 164 -57.45 12.77 5.73
C SER A 164 -56.14 13.55 5.79
N ALA A 165 -56.17 14.77 6.36
CA ALA A 165 -54.96 15.58 6.57
C ALA A 165 -53.99 14.94 7.57
N ALA A 166 -54.49 14.41 8.69
CA ALA A 166 -53.68 13.71 9.68
C ALA A 166 -53.03 12.44 9.09
N LYS A 167 -53.78 11.64 8.34
CA LYS A 167 -53.22 10.47 7.64
C LYS A 167 -52.09 10.88 6.70
N ASN A 168 -52.31 11.89 5.86
CA ASN A 168 -51.32 12.34 4.88
C ASN A 168 -50.05 12.86 5.56
N GLU A 169 -50.16 13.69 6.59
CA GLU A 169 -48.97 14.18 7.30
C GLU A 169 -48.23 13.05 8.03
N PHE A 170 -48.93 12.05 8.57
CA PHE A 170 -48.29 10.90 9.18
C PHE A 170 -47.46 10.11 8.16
N LEU A 171 -48.04 9.78 7.01
CA LEU A 171 -47.35 9.08 5.93
C LEU A 171 -46.16 9.89 5.41
N ALA A 172 -46.34 11.20 5.25
CA ALA A 172 -45.29 12.10 4.82
C ALA A 172 -44.12 12.14 5.82
N ALA A 173 -44.40 12.28 7.11
CA ALA A 173 -43.40 12.29 8.16
C ALA A 173 -42.61 10.97 8.21
N VAL A 174 -43.30 9.83 8.09
CA VAL A 174 -42.65 8.51 8.06
C VAL A 174 -41.73 8.36 6.84
N ALA A 175 -42.17 8.78 5.65
CA ALA A 175 -41.34 8.72 4.45
C ALA A 175 -40.17 9.71 4.50
N ARG A 176 -40.35 10.93 5.01
CA ARG A 176 -39.27 11.92 5.22
C ARG A 176 -38.19 11.37 6.15
N ILE A 177 -38.58 10.74 7.25
CA ILE A 177 -37.64 10.10 8.20
C ILE A 177 -36.97 8.87 7.57
N SER A 178 -37.75 7.94 7.02
CA SER A 178 -37.25 6.61 6.64
C SER A 178 -36.59 6.55 5.26
N TRP A 179 -37.03 7.37 4.30
CA TRP A 179 -36.53 7.34 2.92
C TRP A 179 -35.52 8.45 2.67
N MET A 180 -35.75 9.64 3.22
CA MET A 180 -34.95 10.83 2.92
C MET A 180 -33.97 11.20 4.03
N GLY A 181 -34.04 10.55 5.20
CA GLY A 181 -33.20 10.89 6.35
C GLY A 181 -33.46 12.29 6.90
N MET A 182 -34.63 12.88 6.64
CA MET A 182 -34.98 14.24 7.06
C MET A 182 -35.44 14.24 8.52
N LEU A 183 -34.48 14.14 9.44
CA LEU A 183 -34.74 14.05 10.87
C LEU A 183 -35.02 15.39 11.54
N ASP A 184 -34.75 16.52 10.86
CA ASP A 184 -34.92 17.88 11.41
C ASP A 184 -36.27 18.54 11.07
N GLN A 185 -37.05 17.95 10.18
CA GLN A 185 -38.31 18.54 9.73
C GLN A 185 -39.40 18.46 10.81
N HIS A 186 -40.16 19.54 10.96
CA HIS A 186 -41.30 19.58 11.87
C HIS A 186 -42.38 18.59 11.43
N ILE A 187 -42.99 17.92 12.40
CA ILE A 187 -44.17 17.06 12.21
C ILE A 187 -45.35 17.82 12.80
N SER A 188 -46.40 18.03 12.01
CA SER A 188 -47.59 18.73 12.50
C SER A 188 -48.41 17.79 13.39
N ILE A 189 -48.42 18.04 14.70
CA ILE A 189 -49.07 17.16 15.69
C ILE A 189 -50.55 17.56 15.84
N PRO A 190 -51.50 16.63 15.65
CA PRO A 190 -52.92 16.88 15.92
C PRO A 190 -53.20 17.29 17.38
N ALA A 191 -54.34 17.94 17.63
CA ALA A 191 -54.76 18.31 18.99
C ALA A 191 -54.83 17.10 19.94
N HIS A 192 -54.65 17.32 21.25
CA HIS A 192 -54.59 16.25 22.25
C HIS A 192 -55.86 15.38 22.32
N GLU A 193 -57.00 15.91 21.89
CA GLU A 193 -58.29 15.21 21.86
C GLU A 193 -58.44 14.29 20.63
N SER A 194 -57.56 14.43 19.62
CA SER A 194 -57.56 13.58 18.44
C SER A 194 -57.08 12.16 18.78
N ARG A 195 -57.71 11.17 18.15
CA ARG A 195 -57.32 9.75 18.24
C ARG A 195 -55.88 9.53 17.77
N ASP A 196 -55.40 10.35 16.83
CA ASP A 196 -54.09 10.18 16.21
C ASP A 196 -52.94 10.81 17.00
N HIS A 197 -53.25 11.67 17.98
CA HIS A 197 -52.25 12.43 18.74
C HIS A 197 -51.15 11.53 19.32
N SER A 198 -51.54 10.39 19.91
CA SER A 198 -50.60 9.46 20.54
C SER A 198 -49.61 8.85 19.54
N TYR A 199 -50.03 8.54 18.31
CA TYR A 199 -49.18 8.01 17.25
C TYR A 199 -48.17 9.05 16.76
N PHE A 200 -48.61 10.31 16.61
CA PHE A 200 -47.74 11.42 16.23
C PHE A 200 -46.70 11.73 17.30
N LYS A 201 -47.07 11.69 18.58
CA LYS A 201 -46.11 11.84 19.69
C LYS A 201 -45.07 10.72 19.72
N ALA A 202 -45.47 9.48 19.43
CA ALA A 202 -44.53 8.36 19.30
C ALA A 202 -43.57 8.56 18.12
N LEU A 203 -44.08 9.07 16.98
CA LEU A 203 -43.26 9.37 15.80
C LEU A 203 -42.26 10.52 16.05
N GLU A 204 -42.69 11.59 16.73
CA GLU A 204 -41.81 12.70 17.14
C GLU A 204 -40.71 12.22 18.09
N ALA A 205 -41.05 11.37 19.07
CA ALA A 205 -40.07 10.78 19.97
C ALA A 205 -39.05 9.92 19.20
N LEU A 206 -39.51 9.08 18.27
CA LEU A 206 -38.64 8.29 17.39
C LEU A 206 -37.72 9.21 16.55
N GLN A 207 -38.24 10.27 15.95
CA GLN A 207 -37.46 11.23 15.17
C GLN A 207 -36.35 11.86 16.02
N LYS A 208 -36.67 12.25 17.27
CA LYS A 208 -35.70 12.81 18.22
C LYS A 208 -34.59 11.82 18.59
N ASP A 209 -34.95 10.56 18.84
CA ASP A 209 -33.97 9.51 19.16
C ASP A 209 -33.06 9.21 17.96
N LEU A 210 -33.62 9.14 16.75
CA LEU A 210 -32.83 8.96 15.53
C LEU A 210 -31.87 10.13 15.31
N ARG A 211 -32.32 11.38 15.52
CA ARG A 211 -31.48 12.58 15.40
C ARG A 211 -30.33 12.57 16.42
N THR A 212 -30.59 12.06 17.63
CA THR A 212 -29.56 11.93 18.67
C THR A 212 -28.52 10.90 18.26
N LYS A 213 -28.95 9.73 17.77
CA LYS A 213 -28.06 8.68 17.26
C LYS A 213 -27.20 9.14 16.07
N GLU A 214 -27.77 9.92 15.16
CA GLU A 214 -27.04 10.47 14.01
C GLU A 214 -25.94 11.43 14.48
N LYS A 215 -26.25 12.35 15.41
CA LYS A 215 -25.27 13.26 16.01
C LYS A 215 -24.17 12.54 16.79
N GLU A 216 -24.51 11.45 17.50
CA GLU A 216 -23.51 10.62 18.18
C GLU A 216 -22.57 9.96 17.18
N LYS A 217 -23.11 9.37 16.11
CA LYS A 217 -22.32 8.75 15.05
C LYS A 217 -21.43 9.77 14.33
N GLU A 218 -21.92 10.97 14.08
CA GLU A 218 -21.14 12.07 13.48
C GLU A 218 -19.95 12.45 14.39
N ARG A 219 -20.17 12.60 15.70
CA ARG A 219 -19.10 12.85 16.67
C ARG A 219 -18.06 11.73 16.72
N GLU A 220 -18.50 10.47 16.68
CA GLU A 220 -17.59 9.32 16.62
C GLU A 220 -16.73 9.35 15.35
N LEU A 221 -17.32 9.70 14.21
CA LEU A 221 -16.62 9.81 12.94
C LEU A 221 -15.61 10.95 12.94
N ASP A 222 -15.96 12.11 13.49
CA ASP A 222 -15.06 13.25 13.65
C ASP A 222 -13.87 12.90 14.56
N GLN A 223 -14.13 12.21 15.67
CA GLN A 223 -13.08 11.78 16.59
C GLN A 223 -12.15 10.74 15.95
N LEU A 224 -12.69 9.81 15.17
CA LEU A 224 -11.89 8.84 14.42
C LEU A 224 -11.04 9.53 13.36
N THR A 225 -11.61 10.49 12.63
CA THR A 225 -10.91 11.27 11.60
C THR A 225 -9.75 12.05 12.20
N ALA A 226 -9.99 12.78 13.29
CA ALA A 226 -8.95 13.51 14.01
C ALA A 226 -7.82 12.58 14.53
N ASN A 227 -8.16 11.38 15.03
CA ASN A 227 -7.17 10.39 15.46
C ASN A 227 -6.29 9.92 14.29
N LEU A 228 -6.91 9.62 13.14
CA LEU A 228 -6.20 9.19 11.94
C LEU A 228 -5.26 10.30 11.43
N GLU A 229 -5.72 11.56 11.39
CA GLU A 229 -4.89 12.71 11.00
C GLU A 229 -3.69 12.91 11.93
N GLN A 230 -3.89 12.77 13.25
CA GLN A 230 -2.79 12.81 14.22
C GLN A 230 -1.79 11.67 13.99
N ARG A 231 -2.26 10.45 13.73
CA ARG A 231 -1.39 9.30 13.45
C ARG A 231 -0.59 9.50 12.17
N ILE A 232 -1.21 10.01 11.10
CA ILE A 232 -0.54 10.34 9.84
C ILE A 232 0.55 11.38 10.09
N THR A 233 0.22 12.46 10.81
CA THR A 233 1.17 13.53 11.14
C THR A 233 2.37 12.99 11.92
N HIS A 234 2.14 12.16 12.94
CA HIS A 234 3.21 11.54 13.71
C HIS A 234 4.09 10.61 12.87
N MET A 235 3.49 9.81 11.96
CA MET A 235 4.24 8.96 11.03
C MET A 235 5.11 9.77 10.07
N VAL A 236 4.58 10.89 9.54
CA VAL A 236 5.34 11.79 8.66
C VAL A 236 6.54 12.39 9.38
N ILE A 237 6.36 12.88 10.62
CA ILE A 237 7.47 13.41 11.44
C ILE A 237 8.53 12.33 11.66
N LYS A 238 8.13 11.12 12.06
CA LYS A 238 9.05 10.00 12.30
C LYS A 238 9.79 9.60 11.02
N MET A 239 9.11 9.55 9.87
CA MET A 239 9.70 9.22 8.58
C MET A 239 10.72 10.26 8.13
N ASN A 240 10.40 11.55 8.29
CA ASN A 240 11.32 12.64 7.96
C ASN A 240 12.56 12.61 8.84
N ALA A 241 12.39 12.41 10.16
CA ALA A 241 13.50 12.25 11.08
C ALA A 241 14.40 11.05 10.71
N GLN A 242 13.81 9.90 10.35
CA GLN A 242 14.57 8.73 9.92
C GLN A 242 15.32 8.97 8.61
N THR A 243 14.71 9.67 7.66
CA THR A 243 15.32 9.99 6.37
C THR A 243 16.51 10.92 6.56
N GLU A 244 16.41 11.91 7.44
CA GLU A 244 17.53 12.80 7.75
C GLU A 244 18.67 12.07 8.49
N MET A 245 18.34 11.18 9.44
CA MET A 245 19.35 10.32 10.08
C MET A 245 20.08 9.43 9.07
N ASN A 246 19.34 8.81 8.14
CA ASN A 246 19.93 7.97 7.10
C ASN A 246 20.82 8.79 6.15
N ARG A 247 20.40 10.01 5.77
CA ARG A 247 21.21 10.93 4.96
C ARG A 247 22.50 11.32 5.66
N LYS A 248 22.43 11.63 6.96
CA LYS A 248 23.62 11.96 7.76
C LYS A 248 24.57 10.76 7.83
N ALA A 249 24.06 9.57 8.15
CA ALA A 249 24.85 8.35 8.20
C ALA A 249 25.53 8.07 6.85
N GLY A 250 24.83 8.25 5.73
CA GLY A 250 25.40 8.13 4.39
C GLY A 250 26.58 9.08 4.16
N ARG A 251 26.43 10.37 4.51
CA ARG A 251 27.52 11.37 4.40
C ARG A 251 28.72 11.03 5.27
N ASP A 252 28.49 10.55 6.49
CA ASP A 252 29.56 10.20 7.42
C ASP A 252 30.34 8.98 6.90
N SER A 253 29.64 7.95 6.38
CA SER A 253 30.28 6.80 5.73
C SER A 253 31.05 7.19 4.46
N GLU A 254 30.54 8.10 3.63
CA GLU A 254 31.25 8.58 2.45
C GLU A 254 32.55 9.30 2.80
N LYS A 255 32.56 10.10 3.88
CA LYS A 255 33.78 10.75 4.39
C LYS A 255 34.80 9.73 4.87
N GLU A 256 34.38 8.75 5.66
CA GLU A 256 35.27 7.68 6.14
C GLU A 256 35.89 6.90 4.98
N ILE A 257 35.09 6.56 3.96
CA ILE A 257 35.59 5.91 2.73
C ILE A 257 36.64 6.78 2.03
N ALA A 258 36.41 8.09 1.93
CA ALA A 258 37.35 9.01 1.29
C ALA A 258 38.67 9.11 2.07
N GLU A 259 38.61 9.21 3.39
CA GLU A 259 39.80 9.25 4.27
C GLU A 259 40.61 7.95 4.18
N LEU A 260 39.95 6.80 4.24
CA LEU A 260 40.62 5.50 4.11
C LEU A 260 41.26 5.32 2.74
N LYS A 261 40.59 5.74 1.66
CA LYS A 261 41.17 5.73 0.30
C LYS A 261 42.41 6.61 0.20
N SER A 262 42.37 7.82 0.78
CA SER A 262 43.54 8.70 0.82
C SER A 262 44.70 8.08 1.58
N ARG A 263 44.42 7.42 2.71
CA ARG A 263 45.43 6.74 3.52
C ARG A 263 46.05 5.55 2.78
N ILE A 264 45.25 4.74 2.11
CA ILE A 264 45.74 3.65 1.26
C ILE A 264 46.67 4.21 0.17
N ALA A 265 46.23 5.25 -0.55
CA ALA A 265 47.04 5.86 -1.59
C ALA A 265 48.39 6.39 -1.06
N SER A 266 48.41 7.00 0.13
CA SER A 266 49.66 7.44 0.77
C SER A 266 50.59 6.28 1.13
N GLN A 267 50.05 5.19 1.65
CA GLN A 267 50.81 4.00 2.00
C GLN A 267 51.37 3.28 0.77
N ASP A 268 50.61 3.23 -0.33
CA ASP A 268 51.06 2.66 -1.60
C ASP A 268 52.25 3.44 -2.17
N ILE A 269 52.25 4.78 -2.05
CA ILE A 269 53.39 5.63 -2.44
C ILE A 269 54.61 5.31 -1.58
N GLU A 270 54.46 5.21 -0.26
CA GLU A 270 55.56 4.86 0.65
C GLU A 270 56.12 3.46 0.38
N LEU A 271 55.25 2.47 0.18
CA LEU A 271 55.63 1.11 -0.17
C LEU A 271 56.40 1.05 -1.48
N THR A 272 55.97 1.82 -2.49
CA THR A 272 56.68 1.93 -3.77
C THR A 272 58.07 2.51 -3.55
N ARG A 273 58.19 3.59 -2.77
CA ARG A 273 59.48 4.21 -2.44
C ARG A 273 60.44 3.24 -1.74
N VAL A 274 59.95 2.53 -0.73
CA VAL A 274 60.74 1.53 0.01
C VAL A 274 61.17 0.39 -0.92
N SER A 275 60.26 -0.11 -1.75
CA SER A 275 60.55 -1.18 -2.72
C SER A 275 61.66 -0.78 -3.70
N THR A 276 61.63 0.45 -4.20
CA THR A 276 62.69 0.99 -5.08
C THR A 276 64.04 1.05 -4.37
N ALA A 277 64.09 1.61 -3.15
CA ALA A 277 65.33 1.71 -2.39
C ALA A 277 65.96 0.33 -2.09
N ILE A 278 65.12 -0.66 -1.80
CA ILE A 278 65.57 -2.05 -1.62
C ILE A 278 66.13 -2.61 -2.93
N ALA A 279 65.46 -2.40 -4.07
CA ALA A 279 65.94 -2.86 -5.38
C ALA A 279 67.29 -2.23 -5.78
N GLU A 280 67.48 -0.94 -5.49
CA GLU A 280 68.74 -0.22 -5.68
C GLU A 280 69.85 -0.84 -4.81
N LYS A 281 69.56 -1.09 -3.52
CA LYS A 281 70.50 -1.76 -2.60
C LYS A 281 70.91 -3.15 -3.11
N THR A 282 69.96 -3.98 -3.57
CA THR A 282 70.29 -5.31 -4.15
C THR A 282 71.25 -5.18 -5.32
N THR A 283 71.00 -4.18 -6.18
CA THR A 283 71.79 -3.97 -7.40
C THR A 283 73.21 -3.52 -7.05
N ALA A 284 73.36 -2.63 -6.07
CA ALA A 284 74.66 -2.22 -5.56
C ALA A 284 75.46 -3.40 -4.98
N LEU A 285 74.82 -4.28 -4.19
CA LEU A 285 75.48 -5.48 -3.64
C LEU A 285 75.95 -6.44 -4.74
N ARG A 286 75.16 -6.63 -5.80
CA ARG A 286 75.57 -7.45 -6.96
C ARG A 286 76.75 -6.83 -7.70
N ASN A 287 76.73 -5.52 -7.94
CA ASN A 287 77.85 -4.83 -8.58
C ASN A 287 79.14 -4.93 -7.75
N LEU A 288 79.05 -4.86 -6.41
CA LEU A 288 80.19 -5.08 -5.52
C LEU A 288 80.71 -6.52 -5.62
N LEU A 289 79.82 -7.50 -5.70
CA LEU A 289 80.18 -8.90 -5.89
C LEU A 289 80.97 -9.10 -7.20
N ASP A 290 80.50 -8.52 -8.30
CA ASP A 290 81.17 -8.56 -9.60
C ASP A 290 82.57 -7.92 -9.54
N GLN A 291 82.70 -6.79 -8.83
CA GLN A 291 84.00 -6.14 -8.60
C GLN A 291 84.95 -7.02 -7.78
N ILE A 292 84.46 -7.66 -6.70
CA ILE A 292 85.27 -8.59 -5.89
C ILE A 292 85.74 -9.78 -6.72
N TYR A 293 84.88 -10.32 -7.60
CA TYR A 293 85.26 -11.40 -8.50
C TYR A 293 86.36 -11.00 -9.50
N ALA A 294 86.40 -9.74 -9.94
CA ALA A 294 87.43 -9.23 -10.85
C ALA A 294 88.80 -8.98 -10.18
N LEU A 295 88.86 -8.87 -8.84
CA LEU A 295 90.11 -8.62 -8.12
C LEU A 295 90.99 -9.88 -8.01
N GLU A 296 92.29 -9.73 -8.27
CA GLU A 296 93.32 -10.75 -8.00
C GLU A 296 93.85 -10.62 -6.57
N ILE A 297 93.07 -11.12 -5.62
CA ILE A 297 93.38 -11.13 -4.18
C ILE A 297 93.51 -12.57 -3.66
N ASP A 298 94.09 -12.71 -2.47
CA ASP A 298 94.24 -13.99 -1.78
C ASP A 298 92.91 -14.80 -1.79
N PRO A 299 92.93 -16.09 -2.19
CA PRO A 299 91.71 -16.89 -2.34
C PRO A 299 90.86 -16.95 -1.07
N THR A 300 91.49 -16.94 0.10
CA THR A 300 90.83 -16.98 1.40
C THR A 300 90.11 -15.67 1.71
N GLN A 301 90.77 -14.52 1.48
CA GLN A 301 90.14 -13.20 1.65
C GLN A 301 89.03 -12.95 0.62
N LYS A 302 89.25 -13.35 -0.65
CA LYS A 302 88.24 -13.26 -1.71
C LYS A 302 86.97 -14.02 -1.34
N ARG A 303 87.14 -15.22 -0.82
CA ARG A 303 86.03 -16.06 -0.34
C ARG A 303 85.28 -15.40 0.81
N GLN A 304 85.98 -14.86 1.81
CA GLN A 304 85.33 -14.15 2.93
C GLN A 304 84.49 -12.95 2.47
N MET A 305 85.00 -12.12 1.56
CA MET A 305 84.28 -10.94 1.05
C MET A 305 83.08 -11.33 0.17
N THR A 306 83.24 -12.39 -0.64
CA THR A 306 82.17 -12.93 -1.50
C THR A 306 81.06 -13.54 -0.65
N ASP A 307 81.43 -14.35 0.35
CA ASP A 307 80.49 -15.00 1.27
C ASP A 307 79.69 -13.95 2.08
N ALA A 308 80.34 -12.86 2.50
CA ALA A 308 79.66 -11.74 3.17
C ALA A 308 78.64 -11.04 2.26
N CYS A 309 78.99 -10.77 1.00
CA CYS A 309 78.04 -10.16 0.04
C CYS A 309 76.89 -11.11 -0.30
N LEU A 310 77.16 -12.41 -0.47
CA LEU A 310 76.14 -13.42 -0.72
C LEU A 310 75.20 -13.59 0.48
N SER A 311 75.71 -13.55 1.72
CA SER A 311 74.91 -13.56 2.96
C SER A 311 73.94 -12.37 3.01
N LEU A 312 74.40 -11.16 2.63
CA LEU A 312 73.55 -9.97 2.58
C LEU A 312 72.46 -10.07 1.50
N ILE A 313 72.78 -10.60 0.32
CA ILE A 313 71.81 -10.83 -0.77
C ILE A 313 70.80 -11.93 -0.38
N GLU A 314 71.24 -13.00 0.28
CA GLU A 314 70.37 -14.06 0.78
C GLU A 314 69.40 -13.51 1.83
N THR A 315 69.92 -12.72 2.78
CA THR A 315 69.12 -12.03 3.80
C THR A 315 68.03 -11.17 3.16
N GLU A 316 68.40 -10.30 2.23
CA GLU A 316 67.43 -9.45 1.53
C GLU A 316 66.39 -10.24 0.73
N THR A 317 66.78 -11.38 0.15
CA THR A 317 65.87 -12.26 -0.58
C THR A 317 64.84 -12.91 0.35
N ILE A 318 65.27 -13.28 1.56
CA ILE A 318 64.38 -13.84 2.59
C ILE A 318 63.47 -12.73 3.17
N GLU A 319 63.99 -11.52 3.39
CA GLU A 319 63.20 -10.35 3.81
C GLU A 319 62.05 -10.08 2.83
N LYS A 320 62.33 -10.01 1.52
CA LYS A 320 61.30 -9.83 0.48
C LYS A 320 60.27 -10.95 0.47
N ARG A 321 60.70 -12.20 0.65
CA ARG A 321 59.80 -13.36 0.64
C ARG A 321 58.86 -13.39 1.83
N LEU A 322 59.34 -12.97 3.00
CA LEU A 322 58.59 -13.03 4.26
C LEU A 322 57.90 -11.71 4.61
N ASN A 323 58.26 -10.63 3.91
CA ASN A 323 57.80 -9.26 4.15
C ASN A 323 58.06 -8.83 5.61
N ILE A 324 59.31 -9.03 6.07
CA ILE A 324 59.82 -8.70 7.41
C ILE A 324 61.29 -8.27 7.26
N GLU A 325 61.72 -7.25 8.00
CA GLU A 325 63.13 -6.88 8.15
C GLU A 325 63.86 -7.89 9.05
N LEU A 326 65.01 -8.38 8.62
CA LEU A 326 65.76 -9.46 9.26
C LEU A 326 67.13 -8.95 9.71
N THR A 327 67.55 -9.38 10.89
CA THR A 327 68.98 -9.35 11.21
C THR A 327 69.69 -10.49 10.47
N GLU A 328 71.01 -10.41 10.32
CA GLU A 328 71.81 -11.51 9.77
C GLU A 328 71.58 -12.82 10.55
N SER A 329 71.40 -12.73 11.88
CA SER A 329 71.07 -13.87 12.73
C SER A 329 69.69 -14.49 12.44
N ASP A 330 68.72 -13.68 12.01
CA ASP A 330 67.38 -14.15 11.65
C ASP A 330 67.37 -14.85 10.30
N SER A 331 68.14 -14.31 9.35
CA SER A 331 68.37 -14.92 8.03
C SER A 331 69.00 -16.29 8.13
N VAL A 332 70.11 -16.41 8.88
CA VAL A 332 70.80 -17.69 9.11
C VAL A 332 69.88 -18.71 9.77
N PHE A 333 69.10 -18.30 10.77
CA PHE A 333 68.11 -19.17 11.41
C PHE A 333 67.05 -19.66 10.41
N LEU A 334 66.50 -18.76 9.59
CA LEU A 334 65.47 -19.11 8.61
C LEU A 334 66.01 -20.05 7.52
N SER A 335 67.24 -19.82 7.04
CA SER A 335 67.91 -20.73 6.11
C SER A 335 68.16 -22.11 6.73
N LYS A 336 68.58 -22.18 8.01
CA LYS A 336 68.71 -23.45 8.76
C LYS A 336 67.36 -24.15 8.92
N LEU A 337 66.31 -23.42 9.28
CA LEU A 337 64.96 -23.94 9.44
C LEU A 337 64.40 -24.48 8.13
N GLN A 338 64.57 -23.75 7.02
CA GLN A 338 64.10 -24.16 5.70
C GLN A 338 64.85 -25.38 5.18
N LYS A 339 66.17 -25.48 5.44
CA LYS A 339 66.97 -26.68 5.10
C LYS A 339 66.50 -27.91 5.87
N LYS A 340 66.18 -27.76 7.15
CA LYS A 340 65.73 -28.88 8.00
C LYS A 340 64.27 -29.27 7.77
N HIS A 341 63.42 -28.30 7.40
CA HIS A 341 61.98 -28.47 7.21
C HIS A 341 61.50 -27.80 5.91
N PRO A 342 61.78 -28.41 4.74
CA PRO A 342 61.43 -27.82 3.43
C PRO A 342 59.92 -27.72 3.18
N ASN A 343 59.09 -28.43 3.96
CA ASN A 343 57.63 -28.48 3.82
C ASN A 343 56.88 -27.33 4.52
N LEU A 344 57.61 -26.41 5.18
CA LEU A 344 57.05 -25.19 5.75
C LEU A 344 56.77 -24.18 4.65
N ASN A 345 55.55 -23.64 4.61
CA ASN A 345 55.22 -22.56 3.68
C ASN A 345 55.70 -21.20 4.23
N GLN A 346 55.70 -20.17 3.38
CA GLN A 346 56.17 -18.82 3.74
C GLN A 346 55.48 -18.25 4.98
N ARG A 347 54.17 -18.50 5.12
CA ARG A 347 53.38 -18.07 6.28
C ARG A 347 53.84 -18.74 7.57
N GLU A 348 54.16 -20.04 7.52
CA GLU A 348 54.66 -20.81 8.65
C GLU A 348 56.10 -20.43 9.01
N LEU A 349 56.95 -20.11 8.03
CA LEU A 349 58.31 -19.58 8.26
C LEU A 349 58.27 -18.22 8.98
N ARG A 350 57.40 -17.32 8.50
CA ARG A 350 57.15 -16.03 9.16
C ARG A 350 56.67 -16.20 10.60
N ILE A 351 55.71 -17.08 10.83
CA ILE A 351 55.23 -17.39 12.19
C ILE A 351 56.36 -17.95 13.06
N SER A 352 57.21 -18.83 12.51
CA SER A 352 58.34 -19.41 13.23
C SER A 352 59.33 -18.35 13.70
N LEU A 353 59.62 -17.37 12.84
CA LEU A 353 60.45 -16.22 13.22
C LEU A 353 59.80 -15.41 14.34
N LEU A 354 58.51 -15.07 14.24
CA LEU A 354 57.83 -14.31 15.29
C LEU A 354 57.78 -15.06 16.63
N VAL A 355 57.64 -16.39 16.59
CA VAL A 355 57.73 -17.23 17.79
C VAL A 355 59.15 -17.21 18.39
N LYS A 356 60.20 -17.26 17.55
CA LYS A 356 61.61 -17.12 17.98
C LYS A 356 61.86 -15.75 18.62
N LEU A 357 61.28 -14.70 18.07
CA LEU A 357 61.37 -13.32 18.58
C LEU A 357 60.50 -13.06 19.83
N ASN A 358 59.89 -14.09 20.42
CA ASN A 358 59.07 -14.01 21.64
C ASN A 358 57.77 -13.20 21.54
N TYR A 359 57.20 -13.00 20.35
CA TYR A 359 55.88 -12.38 20.22
C TYR A 359 54.77 -13.24 20.84
N ASP A 360 53.75 -12.60 21.42
CA ASP A 360 52.60 -13.32 21.97
C ASP A 360 51.71 -13.92 20.86
N THR A 361 51.00 -15.01 21.17
CA THR A 361 50.11 -15.67 20.20
C THR A 361 49.05 -14.72 19.64
N ARG A 362 48.56 -13.76 20.44
CA ARG A 362 47.58 -12.76 19.98
C ARG A 362 48.21 -11.73 19.04
N GLU A 363 49.45 -11.35 19.29
CA GLU A 363 50.21 -10.41 18.46
C GLU A 363 50.55 -11.04 17.11
N ILE A 364 50.99 -12.31 17.12
CA ILE A 364 51.26 -13.10 15.91
C ILE A 364 49.96 -13.25 15.09
N ALA A 365 48.85 -13.61 15.72
CA ALA A 365 47.57 -13.78 15.05
C ALA A 365 47.11 -12.47 14.37
N ARG A 366 47.27 -11.33 15.06
CA ARG A 366 46.98 -10.00 14.51
C ARG A 366 47.90 -9.64 13.33
N SER A 367 49.21 -9.88 13.47
CA SER A 367 50.20 -9.60 12.42
C SER A 367 49.96 -10.41 11.14
N VAL A 368 49.45 -11.63 11.28
CA VAL A 368 49.22 -12.58 10.18
C VAL A 368 47.75 -12.58 9.69
N GLY A 369 46.91 -11.70 10.25
CA GLY A 369 45.53 -11.47 9.81
C GLY A 369 44.55 -12.63 10.09
N ILE A 370 44.67 -13.29 11.25
CA ILE A 370 43.80 -14.43 11.64
C ILE A 370 43.29 -14.31 13.07
N SER A 371 42.22 -15.04 13.38
CA SER A 371 41.75 -15.21 14.76
C SER A 371 42.73 -16.06 15.58
N THR A 372 42.68 -15.91 16.90
CA THR A 372 43.43 -16.74 17.85
C THR A 372 43.14 -18.24 17.66
N ARG A 373 41.88 -18.60 17.40
CA ARG A 373 41.47 -19.97 17.04
C ARG A 373 42.11 -20.44 15.73
N GLY A 374 42.20 -19.57 14.72
CA GLY A 374 42.94 -19.85 13.49
C GLY A 374 44.43 -20.10 13.74
N MET A 375 45.02 -19.36 14.68
CA MET A 375 46.42 -19.50 15.09
C MET A 375 46.69 -20.85 15.79
N GLU A 376 45.76 -21.36 16.60
CA GLU A 376 45.86 -22.69 17.21
C GLU A 376 45.89 -23.81 16.15
N SER A 377 45.05 -23.70 15.13
CA SER A 377 45.04 -24.64 14.00
C SER A 377 46.36 -24.63 13.23
N ILE A 378 46.96 -23.46 13.02
CA ILE A 378 48.29 -23.34 12.40
C ILE A 378 49.36 -23.96 13.31
N ARG A 379 49.33 -23.66 14.62
CA ARG A 379 50.26 -24.23 15.60
C ARG A 379 50.24 -25.75 15.57
N TYR A 380 49.06 -26.37 15.51
CA TYR A 380 48.92 -27.82 15.39
C TYR A 380 49.54 -28.37 14.09
N ARG A 381 49.32 -27.70 12.95
CA ARG A 381 49.94 -28.09 11.67
C ARG A 381 51.45 -27.94 11.70
N MET A 382 51.96 -26.85 12.24
CA MET A 382 53.40 -26.61 12.41
C MET A 382 54.01 -27.67 13.32
N HIS A 383 53.36 -28.03 14.42
CA HIS A 383 53.81 -29.08 15.33
C HIS A 383 54.03 -30.42 14.61
N LYS A 384 53.06 -30.83 13.77
CA LYS A 384 53.19 -32.02 12.91
C LYS A 384 54.31 -31.88 11.87
N LYS A 385 54.39 -30.74 11.16
CA LYS A 385 55.38 -30.50 10.11
C LYS A 385 56.81 -30.45 10.64
N LEU A 386 57.00 -29.96 11.87
CA LEU A 386 58.28 -29.91 12.57
C LEU A 386 58.67 -31.25 13.22
N GLY A 387 57.78 -32.25 13.19
CA GLY A 387 58.03 -33.59 13.76
C GLY A 387 58.11 -33.62 15.28
N LEU A 388 57.41 -32.70 15.97
CA LEU A 388 57.51 -32.56 17.41
C LEU A 388 56.64 -33.59 18.16
N GLY A 389 57.13 -34.10 19.29
CA GLY A 389 56.37 -34.98 20.19
C GLY A 389 55.27 -34.23 20.95
N LYS A 390 54.26 -34.94 21.48
CA LYS A 390 53.05 -34.34 22.14
C LYS A 390 53.35 -33.30 23.21
N HIS A 391 54.50 -33.38 23.89
CA HIS A 391 54.91 -32.48 24.98
C HIS A 391 56.04 -31.51 24.58
N GLN A 392 56.47 -31.52 23.32
CA GLN A 392 57.52 -30.62 22.84
C GLN A 392 56.93 -29.29 22.40
N SER A 393 57.50 -28.20 22.91
CA SER A 393 57.12 -26.83 22.56
C SER A 393 57.79 -26.41 21.25
N ILE A 394 56.99 -25.89 20.31
CA ILE A 394 57.52 -25.27 19.08
C ILE A 394 58.51 -24.17 19.42
N LYS A 395 58.23 -23.36 20.46
CA LYS A 395 59.10 -22.26 20.86
C LYS A 395 60.49 -22.75 21.24
N THR A 396 60.57 -23.74 22.14
CA THR A 396 61.85 -24.32 22.59
C THR A 396 62.62 -24.91 21.42
N TYR A 397 61.95 -25.68 20.56
CA TYR A 397 62.56 -26.24 19.36
C TYR A 397 63.20 -25.19 18.43
N LEU A 398 62.47 -24.09 18.17
CA LEU A 398 62.94 -23.02 17.31
C LEU A 398 64.10 -22.24 17.94
N SER A 399 64.07 -22.02 19.26
CA SER A 399 65.17 -21.39 19.99
C SER A 399 66.45 -22.24 19.96
N ASP A 400 66.35 -23.56 20.16
CA ASP A 400 67.50 -24.46 20.14
C ASP A 400 68.15 -24.51 18.74
N LEU A 401 67.32 -24.49 17.70
CA LEU A 401 67.77 -24.46 16.30
C LEU A 401 68.52 -23.15 15.95
N ALA A 402 68.18 -22.05 16.63
CA ALA A 402 68.84 -20.76 16.41
C ALA A 402 70.22 -20.65 17.09
N VAL A 403 70.45 -21.37 18.19
CA VAL A 403 71.69 -21.28 19.01
C VAL A 403 72.77 -22.27 18.56
N THR A 404 72.39 -23.37 17.90
CA THR A 404 73.36 -24.38 17.43
C THR A 404 74.18 -23.80 16.26
N MET A 405 75.48 -23.54 16.49
CA MET A 405 76.42 -22.99 15.49
C MET A 405 76.55 -23.88 14.26
#